data_AF-A0A2T0K029-F1
#
_entry.id   AF-A0A2T0K029-F1
#
_cell.length_a   1.000
_cell.length_b   1.000
_cell.length_c   1.000
_cell.angle_alpha   90.00
_cell.angle_beta   90.00
_cell.angle_gamma   90.00
#
_symmetry.space_group_name_H-M   'P 1'
#
loop_
_entity.id
_entity.type
_entity.pdbx_description
1 polymer ?
#
loop_
_entity_poly.entity_id
_entity_poly.type
_entity_poly.pdbx_seq_one_letter_code
_entity_poly.pdbx_strand_id
1 'polypeptide(L)'
;MIRLTRRLLVRKDIVLFQMNLQEAVNKYARSLEVPQRLIQLHPRTPGNAGNFSALPPAVVLGVIAAFEGFVEEFLALSLHARGYGLAQIAKRVSINNPTVADFQKKAENEFPGLSRSVAASPPLQVWNIPGVGGRPSTETIDWVKVLQRADGWMEVRHCLTHGLVSGWRTEVWPGPLRGVTHASSVLRAKAGGKHSIGLIGAISCARIYAYGARRISDQVATALGETLDWSNVPDFPLKAATS
;
A
#
# COMPACT_ATOMS: atom_id res chain seq x y z
N MET A 1 -9.85 -48.35 45.22
CA MET A 1 -10.47 -47.49 44.18
C MET A 1 -9.84 -46.10 44.28
N ILE A 2 -8.77 -45.85 43.53
CA ILE A 2 -7.93 -44.64 43.64
C ILE A 2 -8.47 -43.58 42.68
N ARG A 3 -8.97 -42.46 43.21
CA ARG A 3 -9.34 -41.28 42.40
C ARG A 3 -8.08 -40.52 42.00
N LEU A 4 -7.67 -40.66 40.74
CA LEU A 4 -6.67 -39.81 40.10
C LEU A 4 -7.31 -38.46 39.74
N THR A 5 -7.14 -37.46 40.59
CA THR A 5 -7.52 -36.08 40.32
C THR A 5 -6.53 -35.48 39.33
N ARG A 6 -6.95 -35.32 38.06
CA ARG A 6 -6.16 -34.71 36.99
C ARG A 6 -6.00 -33.21 37.26
N ARG A 7 -4.95 -32.81 37.98
CA ARG A 7 -4.53 -31.39 38.07
C ARG A 7 -3.92 -31.00 36.72
N LEU A 8 -4.70 -30.30 35.90
CA LEU A 8 -4.19 -29.51 34.78
C LEU A 8 -3.34 -28.37 35.36
N LEU A 9 -2.02 -28.56 35.35
CA LEU A 9 -1.03 -27.49 35.51
C LEU A 9 -1.11 -26.62 34.25
N VAL A 10 -1.92 -25.56 34.30
CA VAL A 10 -1.83 -24.46 33.35
C VAL A 10 -0.51 -23.75 33.61
N ARG A 11 0.50 -24.00 32.77
CA ARG A 11 1.72 -23.17 32.75
C ARG A 11 1.31 -21.74 32.41
N LYS A 12 1.58 -20.81 33.32
CA LYS A 12 1.21 -19.39 33.25
C LYS A 12 2.12 -18.56 32.34
N ASP A 13 3.15 -19.14 31.74
CA ASP A 13 4.19 -18.39 31.01
C ASP A 13 4.43 -18.92 29.60
N ILE A 14 3.38 -19.26 28.87
CA ILE A 14 3.42 -19.11 27.43
C ILE A 14 2.82 -17.74 27.18
N VAL A 15 3.68 -16.75 26.92
CA VAL A 15 3.24 -15.55 26.19
C VAL A 15 2.81 -16.09 24.83
N LEU A 16 1.53 -16.48 24.72
CA LEU A 16 0.87 -16.66 23.45
C LEU A 16 1.06 -15.30 22.79
N PHE A 17 1.93 -15.25 21.79
CA PHE A 17 2.16 -14.06 20.97
C PHE A 17 0.77 -13.49 20.69
N GLN A 18 0.42 -12.36 21.32
CA GLN A 18 -0.91 -11.80 21.15
C GLN A 18 -1.00 -11.38 19.69
N MET A 19 -1.65 -12.22 18.88
CA MET A 19 -1.94 -11.96 17.49
C MET A 19 -2.97 -10.83 17.45
N ASN A 20 -2.51 -9.59 17.52
CA ASN A 20 -3.34 -8.40 17.46
C ASN A 20 -3.18 -7.71 16.10
N LEU A 21 -4.24 -7.05 15.63
CA LEU A 21 -4.23 -6.36 14.34
C LEU A 21 -3.21 -5.22 14.28
N GLN A 22 -2.94 -4.59 15.43
CA GLN A 22 -1.98 -3.50 15.56
C GLN A 22 -0.56 -3.91 15.15
N GLU A 23 -0.17 -5.17 15.35
CA GLU A 23 1.18 -5.62 15.02
C GLU A 23 1.45 -5.60 13.51
N ALA A 24 0.45 -5.89 12.68
CA ALA A 24 0.55 -5.71 11.22
C ALA A 24 0.75 -4.23 10.86
N VAL A 25 0.04 -3.31 11.52
CA VAL A 25 0.21 -1.86 11.31
C VAL A 25 1.61 -1.41 11.71
N ASN A 26 2.12 -1.89 12.84
CA ASN A 26 3.47 -1.57 13.33
C ASN A 26 4.56 -2.05 12.36
N LYS A 27 4.42 -3.28 11.83
CA LYS A 27 5.34 -3.83 10.83
C LYS A 27 5.26 -3.07 9.51
N TYR A 28 4.06 -2.70 9.08
CA TYR A 28 3.87 -1.88 7.88
C TYR A 28 4.52 -0.50 8.03
N ALA A 29 4.33 0.16 9.18
CA ALA A 29 5.00 1.43 9.49
C ALA A 29 6.53 1.31 9.38
N ARG A 30 7.11 0.24 9.93
CA ARG A 30 8.54 -0.04 9.85
C ARG A 30 9.01 -0.27 8.41
N SER A 31 8.26 -1.05 7.64
CA SER A 31 8.58 -1.31 6.22
C SER A 31 8.53 -0.04 5.37
N LEU A 32 7.68 0.94 5.72
CA LEU A 32 7.58 2.24 5.04
C LEU A 32 8.69 3.23 5.42
N GLU A 33 9.52 2.94 6.43
CA GLU A 33 10.62 3.81 6.84
C GLU A 33 11.67 3.99 5.73
N VAL A 34 12.02 2.91 5.02
CA VAL A 34 12.99 2.96 3.91
C VAL A 34 12.48 3.84 2.76
N PRO A 35 11.26 3.63 2.21
CA PRO A 35 10.69 4.56 1.24
C PRO A 35 10.68 6.02 1.70
N GLN A 36 10.32 6.28 2.96
CA GLN A 36 10.31 7.63 3.52
C GLN A 36 11.70 8.26 3.53
N ARG A 37 12.73 7.51 3.95
CA ARG A 37 14.12 7.97 3.93
C ARG A 37 14.63 8.22 2.49
N LEU A 38 14.29 7.36 1.54
CA LEU A 38 14.63 7.58 0.12
C LEU A 38 14.01 8.87 -0.44
N ILE A 39 12.76 9.19 -0.06
CA ILE A 39 12.13 10.48 -0.42
C ILE A 39 12.91 11.67 0.16
N GLN A 40 13.43 11.54 1.38
CA GLN A 40 14.20 12.59 2.06
C GLN A 40 15.58 12.81 1.44
N LEU A 41 16.19 11.79 0.82
CA LEU A 41 17.48 11.89 0.14
C LEU A 41 17.41 12.65 -1.19
N HIS A 42 16.22 12.80 -1.79
CA HIS A 42 16.10 13.48 -3.07
C HIS A 42 16.31 14.99 -2.90
N PRO A 43 17.16 15.67 -3.70
CA PRO A 43 17.55 17.08 -3.51
C PRO A 43 16.42 18.10 -3.71
N ARG A 44 15.22 17.65 -4.11
CA ARG A 44 14.01 18.43 -4.46
C ARG A 44 14.23 19.68 -5.34
N THR A 45 15.39 19.85 -5.97
CA THR A 45 15.65 20.99 -6.86
C THR A 45 14.93 20.82 -8.21
N PRO A 46 14.49 21.92 -8.84
CA PRO A 46 14.00 21.88 -10.21
C PRO A 46 15.10 21.43 -11.18
N GLY A 47 14.75 20.59 -12.16
CA GLY A 47 15.67 20.17 -13.21
C GLY A 47 16.01 18.68 -13.17
N ASN A 48 17.16 18.31 -13.74
CA ASN A 48 17.64 16.94 -13.77
C ASN A 48 18.26 16.58 -12.42
N ALA A 49 17.67 15.62 -11.71
CA ALA A 49 18.19 15.13 -10.44
C ALA A 49 19.41 14.20 -10.60
N GLY A 50 19.90 13.98 -11.82
CA GLY A 50 21.03 13.08 -12.10
C GLY A 50 20.73 11.68 -11.58
N ASN A 51 21.69 11.10 -10.84
CA ASN A 51 21.56 9.77 -10.24
C ASN A 51 20.44 9.68 -9.19
N PHE A 52 20.02 10.79 -8.58
CA PHE A 52 18.89 10.80 -7.63
C PHE A 52 17.55 10.45 -8.30
N SER A 53 17.48 10.47 -9.64
CA SER A 53 16.32 9.99 -10.40
C SER A 53 16.07 8.49 -10.26
N ALA A 54 17.01 7.73 -9.67
CA ALA A 54 16.81 6.33 -9.29
C ALA A 54 16.01 6.16 -7.98
N LEU A 55 15.87 7.21 -7.16
CA LEU A 55 15.11 7.13 -5.91
C LEU A 55 13.60 6.91 -6.11
N PRO A 56 12.90 7.63 -7.03
CA PRO A 56 11.47 7.44 -7.24
C PRO A 56 11.04 5.99 -7.57
N PRO A 57 11.65 5.25 -8.51
CA PRO A 57 11.27 3.85 -8.74
C PRO A 57 11.56 2.96 -7.52
N ALA A 58 12.66 3.20 -6.78
CA ALA A 58 12.94 2.46 -5.55
C ALA A 58 11.90 2.69 -4.44
N VAL A 59 11.42 3.94 -4.30
CA VAL A 59 10.31 4.28 -3.39
C VAL A 59 9.03 3.54 -3.78
N VAL A 60 8.66 3.54 -5.07
CA VAL A 60 7.45 2.85 -5.56
C VAL A 60 7.53 1.35 -5.27
N LEU A 61 8.66 0.70 -5.60
CA LEU A 61 8.86 -0.72 -5.31
C LEU A 61 8.78 -1.02 -3.80
N GLY A 62 9.44 -0.20 -2.97
CA GLY A 62 9.45 -0.39 -1.52
C GLY A 62 8.07 -0.20 -0.88
N VAL A 63 7.30 0.79 -1.31
CA VAL A 63 5.93 1.04 -0.82
C VAL A 63 5.02 -0.14 -1.16
N ILE A 64 5.05 -0.59 -2.42
CA ILE A 64 4.15 -1.64 -2.87
C ILE A 64 4.52 -2.97 -2.22
N ALA A 65 5.82 -3.30 -2.12
CA ALA A 65 6.26 -4.49 -1.39
C ALA A 65 5.85 -4.46 0.10
N ALA A 66 5.94 -3.29 0.75
CA ALA A 66 5.47 -3.13 2.13
C ALA A 66 3.95 -3.38 2.24
N PHE A 67 3.17 -2.89 1.27
CA PHE A 67 1.73 -3.10 1.22
C PHE A 67 1.36 -4.57 0.99
N GLU A 68 2.05 -5.26 0.08
CA GLU A 68 1.83 -6.68 -0.21
C GLU A 68 1.98 -7.53 1.08
N GLY A 69 3.08 -7.34 1.80
CA GLY A 69 3.30 -8.03 3.09
C GLY A 69 2.26 -7.65 4.16
N PHE A 70 1.88 -6.37 4.21
CA PHE A 70 0.84 -5.90 5.14
C PHE A 70 -0.50 -6.57 4.89
N VAL A 71 -0.97 -6.64 3.64
CA VAL A 71 -2.27 -7.22 3.28
C VAL A 71 -2.36 -8.69 3.70
N GLU A 72 -1.30 -9.47 3.41
CA GLU A 72 -1.26 -10.88 3.78
C GLU A 72 -1.33 -11.05 5.30
N GLU A 73 -0.48 -10.35 6.05
CA GLU A 73 -0.43 -10.47 7.50
C GLU A 73 -1.71 -9.96 8.17
N PHE A 74 -2.21 -8.79 7.75
CA PHE A 74 -3.42 -8.19 8.33
C PHE A 74 -4.66 -9.05 8.07
N LEU A 75 -4.84 -9.57 6.85
CA LEU A 75 -5.94 -10.49 6.56
C LEU A 75 -5.82 -11.77 7.39
N ALA A 76 -4.61 -12.33 7.54
CA ALA A 76 -4.41 -13.53 8.36
C ALA A 76 -4.80 -13.30 9.82
N LEU A 77 -4.37 -12.18 10.42
CA LEU A 77 -4.71 -11.79 11.78
C LEU A 77 -6.21 -11.55 11.94
N SER A 78 -6.85 -10.84 11.00
CA SER A 78 -8.29 -10.56 11.05
C SER A 78 -9.14 -11.82 10.95
N LEU A 79 -8.73 -12.81 10.15
CA LEU A 79 -9.39 -14.10 10.06
C LEU A 79 -9.15 -14.95 11.32
N HIS A 80 -7.94 -14.90 11.87
CA HIS A 80 -7.66 -15.56 13.14
C HIS A 80 -8.56 -15.02 14.26
N ALA A 81 -8.72 -13.69 14.35
CA ALA A 81 -9.60 -13.04 15.32
C ALA A 81 -11.07 -13.47 15.18
N ARG A 82 -11.51 -13.90 13.99
CA ARG A 82 -12.84 -14.47 13.73
C ARG A 82 -12.96 -15.97 14.03
N GLY A 83 -11.89 -16.59 14.52
CA GLY A 83 -11.86 -18.02 14.86
C GLY A 83 -11.57 -18.96 13.70
N TYR A 84 -11.11 -18.46 12.54
CA TYR A 84 -10.69 -19.33 11.45
C TYR A 84 -9.42 -20.12 11.84
N GLY A 85 -9.38 -21.39 11.44
CA GLY A 85 -8.20 -22.24 11.60
C GLY A 85 -7.11 -21.94 10.56
N LEU A 86 -5.85 -22.28 10.86
CA LEU A 86 -4.69 -21.98 10.00
C LEU A 86 -4.85 -22.42 8.54
N ALA A 87 -5.41 -23.61 8.30
CA ALA A 87 -5.65 -24.10 6.94
C ALA A 87 -6.69 -23.27 6.18
N GLN A 88 -7.72 -22.77 6.88
CA GLN A 88 -8.74 -21.90 6.28
C GLN A 88 -8.17 -20.51 5.98
N ILE A 89 -7.29 -20.01 6.85
CA ILE A 89 -6.57 -18.74 6.67
C ILE A 89 -5.65 -18.83 5.45
N ALA A 90 -4.80 -19.85 5.38
CA ALA A 90 -3.87 -20.04 4.26
C ALA A 90 -4.59 -20.05 2.89
N LYS A 91 -5.75 -20.74 2.81
CA LYS A 91 -6.58 -20.78 1.59
C LYS A 91 -7.16 -19.41 1.20
N ARG A 92 -7.42 -18.53 2.17
CA ARG A 92 -8.06 -17.22 1.96
C ARG A 92 -7.08 -16.10 1.67
N VAL A 93 -5.93 -16.14 2.34
CA VAL A 93 -4.91 -15.07 2.35
C VAL A 93 -3.90 -15.20 1.21
N SER A 94 -3.74 -16.37 0.59
CA SER A 94 -2.86 -16.55 -0.58
C SER A 94 -3.26 -15.61 -1.73
N ILE A 95 -2.52 -14.52 -1.91
CA ILE A 95 -2.78 -13.47 -2.90
C ILE A 95 -1.43 -12.98 -3.46
N ASN A 96 -1.26 -13.02 -4.78
CA ASN A 96 -0.02 -12.57 -5.40
C ASN A 96 -0.15 -11.10 -5.82
N ASN A 97 0.75 -10.24 -5.34
CA ASN A 97 0.84 -8.82 -5.66
C ASN A 97 -0.52 -8.07 -5.52
N PRO A 98 -1.18 -8.11 -4.34
CA PRO A 98 -2.48 -7.45 -4.15
C PRO A 98 -2.42 -5.95 -4.41
N THR A 99 -3.42 -5.41 -5.13
CA THR A 99 -3.71 -3.97 -5.14
C THR A 99 -4.63 -3.59 -3.99
N VAL A 100 -4.90 -2.28 -3.83
CA VAL A 100 -5.89 -1.79 -2.84
C VAL A 100 -7.28 -2.36 -3.14
N ALA A 101 -7.63 -2.55 -4.42
CA ALA A 101 -8.90 -3.14 -4.82
C ALA A 101 -8.97 -4.63 -4.44
N ASP A 102 -7.87 -5.37 -4.59
CA ASP A 102 -7.80 -6.78 -4.16
C ASP A 102 -7.96 -6.92 -2.65
N PHE A 103 -7.28 -6.06 -1.88
CA PHE A 103 -7.41 -6.04 -0.43
C PHE A 103 -8.85 -5.74 -0.01
N GLN A 104 -9.48 -4.72 -0.60
CA GLN A 104 -10.88 -4.38 -0.33
C GLN A 104 -11.79 -5.57 -0.63
N LYS A 105 -11.69 -6.15 -1.83
CA LYS A 105 -12.53 -7.30 -2.24
C LYS A 105 -12.38 -8.50 -1.30
N LYS A 106 -11.15 -8.79 -0.87
CA LYS A 106 -10.88 -9.88 0.08
C LYS A 106 -11.44 -9.59 1.45
N ALA A 107 -11.30 -8.36 1.95
CA ALA A 107 -11.88 -7.94 3.21
C ALA A 107 -13.42 -7.99 3.15
N GLU A 108 -14.06 -7.53 2.07
CA GLU A 108 -15.52 -7.55 1.91
C GLU A 108 -16.12 -8.95 1.92
N ASN A 109 -15.44 -9.93 1.35
CA ASN A 109 -15.90 -11.33 1.37
C ASN A 109 -16.00 -11.89 2.80
N GLU A 110 -15.22 -11.33 3.72
CA GLU A 110 -15.11 -11.80 5.09
C GLU A 110 -15.89 -10.89 6.04
N PHE A 111 -15.95 -9.59 5.76
CA PHE A 111 -16.60 -8.56 6.59
C PHE A 111 -17.74 -7.89 5.81
N PRO A 112 -18.97 -8.46 5.83
CA PRO A 112 -20.12 -7.88 5.13
C PRO A 112 -20.39 -6.45 5.57
N GLY A 113 -20.64 -5.55 4.62
CA GLY A 113 -20.93 -4.13 4.86
C GLY A 113 -19.71 -3.20 4.75
N LEU A 114 -18.50 -3.73 4.66
CA LEU A 114 -17.26 -2.95 4.51
C LEU A 114 -17.28 -2.04 3.27
N SER A 115 -17.85 -2.51 2.16
CA SER A 115 -17.99 -1.77 0.90
C SER A 115 -18.67 -0.40 1.06
N ARG A 116 -19.75 -0.35 1.84
CA ARG A 116 -20.50 0.90 2.08
C ARG A 116 -19.66 1.88 2.92
N SER A 117 -18.99 1.39 3.95
CA SER A 117 -18.19 2.23 4.83
C SER A 117 -16.94 2.76 4.15
N VAL A 118 -16.28 1.93 3.33
CA VAL A 118 -15.10 2.34 2.56
C VAL A 118 -15.48 3.34 1.47
N ALA A 119 -16.61 3.18 0.80
CA ALA A 119 -17.10 4.15 -0.19
C ALA A 119 -17.40 5.54 0.43
N ALA A 120 -17.75 5.59 1.71
CA ALA A 120 -17.95 6.83 2.47
C ALA A 120 -16.64 7.44 3.00
N SER A 121 -15.48 6.88 2.65
CA SER A 121 -14.19 7.41 3.10
C SER A 121 -14.00 8.86 2.64
N PRO A 122 -13.40 9.73 3.49
CA PRO A 122 -12.96 11.04 3.08
C PRO A 122 -12.10 10.99 1.81
N PRO A 123 -12.00 12.07 1.04
CA PRO A 123 -11.12 12.05 -0.12
C PRO A 123 -9.64 12.18 0.31
N LEU A 124 -8.74 11.76 -0.57
CA LEU A 124 -7.29 11.79 -0.36
C LEU A 124 -6.66 12.92 -1.18
N GLN A 125 -5.82 13.73 -0.56
CA GLN A 125 -4.97 14.68 -1.30
C GLN A 125 -3.70 14.00 -1.82
N VAL A 126 -3.37 14.21 -3.09
CA VAL A 126 -2.18 13.69 -3.79
C VAL A 126 -1.60 14.74 -4.75
N TRP A 127 -0.43 14.50 -5.33
CA TRP A 127 -0.01 15.24 -6.52
C TRP A 127 -0.84 14.83 -7.73
N ASN A 128 -1.18 15.82 -8.55
CA ASN A 128 -1.77 15.57 -9.85
C ASN A 128 -0.80 14.89 -10.80
N ILE A 129 -1.34 14.31 -11.87
CA ILE A 129 -0.57 13.71 -12.95
C ILE A 129 -0.47 14.75 -14.07
N PRO A 130 0.64 15.49 -14.19
CA PRO A 130 0.69 16.59 -15.13
C PRO A 130 0.79 16.06 -16.56
N GLY A 131 0.06 16.69 -17.47
CA GLY A 131 0.25 16.51 -18.91
C GLY A 131 1.61 17.03 -19.39
N VAL A 132 1.87 16.89 -20.69
CA VAL A 132 3.09 17.41 -21.32
C VAL A 132 3.17 18.93 -21.11
N GLY A 133 4.29 19.42 -20.57
CA GLY A 133 4.47 20.84 -20.22
C GLY A 133 3.72 21.31 -18.97
N GLY A 134 2.86 20.47 -18.39
CA GLY A 134 2.10 20.80 -17.19
C GLY A 134 2.98 20.95 -15.95
N ARG A 135 2.63 21.94 -15.11
CA ARG A 135 3.22 22.13 -13.79
C ARG A 135 2.52 21.21 -12.77
N PRO A 136 3.26 20.59 -11.85
CA PRO A 136 2.66 19.84 -10.74
C PRO A 136 1.81 20.74 -9.84
N SER A 137 0.66 20.23 -9.41
CA SER A 137 -0.20 20.79 -8.38
C SER A 137 -0.78 19.66 -7.53
N THR A 138 -1.32 19.96 -6.36
CA THR A 138 -2.05 18.98 -5.58
C THR A 138 -3.49 18.87 -6.08
N GLU A 139 -4.07 17.68 -5.99
CA GLU A 139 -5.49 17.43 -6.23
C GLU A 139 -6.06 16.54 -5.12
N THR A 140 -7.39 16.52 -5.03
CA THR A 140 -8.14 15.69 -4.09
C THR A 140 -8.86 14.61 -4.88
N ILE A 141 -8.61 13.34 -4.56
CA ILE A 141 -9.18 12.17 -5.23
C ILE A 141 -10.14 11.42 -4.30
N ASP A 142 -11.25 10.95 -4.86
CA ASP A 142 -12.20 10.07 -4.17
C ASP A 142 -11.68 8.62 -4.10
N TRP A 143 -12.42 7.76 -3.39
CA TRP A 143 -12.06 6.35 -3.23
C TRP A 143 -11.95 5.59 -4.56
N VAL A 144 -12.82 5.89 -5.53
CA VAL A 144 -12.78 5.23 -6.85
C VAL A 144 -11.46 5.52 -7.55
N LYS A 145 -11.00 6.78 -7.52
CA LYS A 145 -9.70 7.17 -8.07
C LYS A 145 -8.52 6.61 -7.26
N VAL A 146 -8.65 6.40 -5.94
CA VAL A 146 -7.65 5.71 -5.12
C VAL A 146 -7.44 4.29 -5.66
N LEU A 147 -8.52 3.53 -5.88
CA LEU A 147 -8.44 2.17 -6.43
C LEU A 147 -7.80 2.16 -7.84
N GLN A 148 -8.31 3.00 -8.75
CA GLN A 148 -7.81 3.08 -10.12
C GLN A 148 -6.31 3.43 -10.18
N ARG A 149 -5.85 4.37 -9.36
CA ARG A 149 -4.43 4.74 -9.31
C ARG A 149 -3.58 3.68 -8.64
N ALA A 150 -4.09 2.96 -7.64
CA ALA A 150 -3.38 1.83 -7.04
C ALA A 150 -3.07 0.75 -8.10
N ASP A 151 -4.05 0.42 -8.94
CA ASP A 151 -3.87 -0.52 -10.06
C ASP A 151 -2.81 -0.01 -11.06
N GLY A 152 -2.85 1.28 -11.42
CA GLY A 152 -1.84 1.88 -12.30
C GLY A 152 -0.42 1.81 -11.72
N TRP A 153 -0.28 1.99 -10.41
CA TRP A 153 1.01 1.83 -9.73
C TRP A 153 1.45 0.37 -9.62
N MET A 154 0.52 -0.58 -9.53
CA MET A 154 0.86 -2.01 -9.60
C MET A 154 1.44 -2.38 -10.98
N GLU A 155 0.88 -1.83 -12.05
CA GLU A 155 1.45 -1.98 -13.40
C GLU A 155 2.85 -1.34 -13.52
N VAL A 156 3.08 -0.20 -12.85
CA VAL A 156 4.43 0.39 -12.75
C VAL A 156 5.39 -0.58 -12.06
N ARG A 157 5.01 -1.15 -10.90
CA ARG A 157 5.82 -2.14 -10.17
C ARG A 157 6.09 -3.37 -11.03
N HIS A 158 5.09 -3.86 -11.75
CA HIS A 158 5.24 -4.96 -12.69
C HIS A 158 6.32 -4.66 -13.74
N CYS A 159 6.21 -3.52 -14.45
CA CYS A 159 7.18 -3.13 -15.48
C CYS A 159 8.62 -3.01 -14.93
N LEU A 160 8.77 -2.43 -13.74
CA LEU A 160 10.07 -2.28 -13.08
C LEU A 160 10.67 -3.64 -12.66
N THR A 161 9.87 -4.49 -12.03
CA THR A 161 10.32 -5.79 -11.50
C THR A 161 10.77 -6.74 -12.60
N HIS A 162 10.12 -6.68 -13.76
CA HIS A 162 10.48 -7.49 -14.93
C HIS A 162 11.55 -6.84 -15.82
N GLY A 163 12.07 -5.66 -15.46
CA GLY A 163 13.10 -4.97 -16.23
C GLY A 163 12.63 -4.51 -17.62
N LEU A 164 11.31 -4.31 -17.80
CA LEU A 164 10.76 -3.79 -19.06
C LEU A 164 11.13 -2.33 -19.28
N VAL A 165 11.35 -1.61 -18.18
CA VAL A 165 11.84 -0.23 -18.12
C VAL A 165 12.71 -0.06 -16.88
N SER A 166 13.61 0.91 -16.91
CA SER A 166 14.48 1.21 -15.76
C SER A 166 13.83 2.14 -14.74
N GLY A 167 12.88 2.97 -15.19
CA GLY A 167 12.10 3.90 -14.36
C GLY A 167 12.81 5.17 -13.94
N TRP A 168 14.15 5.21 -13.97
CA TRP A 168 14.94 6.37 -13.55
C TRP A 168 15.04 7.46 -14.62
N ARG A 169 14.68 7.14 -15.88
CA ARG A 169 14.66 8.08 -17.00
C ARG A 169 13.25 8.18 -17.60
N THR A 170 13.13 9.12 -18.53
CA THR A 170 11.96 9.21 -19.40
C THR A 170 12.04 8.10 -20.45
N GLU A 171 11.07 7.19 -20.42
CA GLU A 171 11.06 5.96 -21.21
C GLU A 171 9.68 5.74 -21.84
N VAL A 172 9.59 4.85 -22.83
CA VAL A 172 8.29 4.36 -23.31
C VAL A 172 7.88 3.22 -22.38
N TRP A 173 6.72 3.35 -21.77
CA TRP A 173 6.19 2.34 -20.86
C TRP A 173 5.28 1.39 -21.64
N PRO A 174 5.43 0.07 -21.46
CA PRO A 174 4.59 -0.90 -22.16
C PRO A 174 3.12 -0.76 -21.72
N GLY A 175 2.22 -1.24 -22.58
CA GLY A 175 0.82 -1.42 -22.21
C GLY A 175 0.63 -2.54 -21.18
N PRO A 176 -0.57 -2.66 -20.59
CA PRO A 176 -0.85 -3.73 -19.64
C PRO A 176 -0.68 -5.09 -20.28
N LEU A 177 -0.09 -6.03 -19.55
CA LEU A 177 -0.09 -7.43 -19.97
C LEU A 177 -1.49 -8.06 -19.82
N ARG A 178 -2.29 -7.59 -18.86
CA ARG A 178 -3.67 -8.04 -18.59
C ARG A 178 -4.53 -6.88 -18.11
N GLY A 179 -5.81 -6.90 -18.46
CA GLY A 179 -6.76 -5.86 -18.05
C GLY A 179 -6.66 -4.58 -18.89
N VAL A 180 -7.12 -3.46 -18.33
CA VAL A 180 -7.27 -2.17 -19.04
C VAL A 180 -6.47 -1.03 -18.41
N THR A 181 -5.87 -1.23 -17.24
CA THR A 181 -5.14 -0.18 -16.53
C THR A 181 -3.71 -0.11 -17.03
N HIS A 182 -3.24 1.07 -17.45
CA HIS A 182 -1.87 1.24 -17.96
C HIS A 182 -0.95 1.83 -16.89
N ALA A 183 0.34 1.45 -16.88
CA ALA A 183 1.34 2.14 -16.08
C ALA A 183 1.37 3.66 -16.37
N SER A 184 1.19 4.07 -17.63
CA SER A 184 1.13 5.48 -18.04
C SER A 184 0.01 6.28 -17.35
N SER A 185 -1.03 5.63 -16.83
CA SER A 185 -2.17 6.30 -16.17
C SER A 185 -1.79 7.01 -14.87
N VAL A 186 -0.62 6.74 -14.29
CA VAL A 186 -0.13 7.35 -13.04
C VAL A 186 1.22 8.05 -13.21
N LEU A 187 1.80 8.00 -14.41
CA LEU A 187 3.12 8.55 -14.70
C LEU A 187 3.01 9.91 -15.37
N ARG A 188 4.03 10.75 -15.16
CA ARG A 188 4.08 12.06 -15.82
C ARG A 188 4.35 11.89 -17.31
N ALA A 189 3.47 12.44 -18.13
CA ALA A 189 3.63 12.45 -19.58
C ALA A 189 4.80 13.34 -20.03
N LYS A 190 5.50 12.89 -21.07
CA LYS A 190 6.62 13.58 -21.73
C LYS A 190 6.42 13.55 -23.24
N ALA A 191 7.18 14.39 -23.95
CA ALA A 191 7.13 14.44 -25.40
C ALA A 191 7.43 13.06 -26.03
N GLY A 192 6.83 12.78 -27.18
CA GLY A 192 7.04 11.55 -27.94
C GLY A 192 6.46 10.29 -27.27
N GLY A 193 5.35 10.42 -26.55
CA GLY A 193 4.65 9.27 -25.92
C GLY A 193 5.38 8.65 -24.72
N LYS A 194 6.46 9.28 -24.25
CA LYS A 194 7.25 8.80 -23.12
C LYS A 194 6.65 9.23 -21.80
N HIS A 195 6.99 8.51 -20.75
CA HIS A 195 6.57 8.79 -19.38
C HIS A 195 7.75 8.66 -18.41
N SER A 196 7.66 9.33 -17.27
CA SER A 196 8.70 9.31 -16.24
C SER A 196 8.11 9.17 -14.85
N ILE A 197 8.74 8.36 -14.01
CA ILE A 197 8.48 8.38 -12.56
C ILE A 197 9.24 9.56 -11.98
N GLY A 198 8.51 10.58 -11.52
CA GLY A 198 9.08 11.68 -10.73
C GLY A 198 8.88 11.44 -9.24
N LEU A 199 9.66 12.14 -8.40
CA LEU A 199 9.52 12.09 -6.94
C LEU A 199 8.07 12.36 -6.49
N ILE A 200 7.40 13.35 -7.09
CA ILE A 200 6.00 13.68 -6.79
C ILE A 200 5.05 12.50 -7.05
N GLY A 201 5.30 11.71 -8.10
CA GLY A 201 4.52 10.52 -8.42
C GLY A 201 4.76 9.42 -7.40
N ALA A 202 6.02 9.20 -7.03
CA ALA A 202 6.38 8.24 -5.97
C ALA A 202 5.76 8.61 -4.61
N ILE A 203 5.70 9.91 -4.26
CA ILE A 203 4.99 10.38 -3.06
C ILE A 203 3.49 10.09 -3.16
N SER A 204 2.86 10.34 -4.32
CA SER A 204 1.45 10.00 -4.53
C SER A 204 1.19 8.49 -4.40
N CYS A 205 2.07 7.64 -4.93
CA CYS A 205 2.03 6.19 -4.76
C CYS A 205 2.03 5.82 -3.27
N ALA A 206 3.00 6.34 -2.50
CA ALA A 206 3.12 6.11 -1.07
C ALA A 206 1.84 6.49 -0.31
N ARG A 207 1.30 7.68 -0.59
CA ARG A 207 0.04 8.14 0.03
C ARG A 207 -1.15 7.25 -0.33
N ILE A 208 -1.29 6.83 -1.60
CA ILE A 208 -2.40 5.98 -2.06
C ILE A 208 -2.40 4.64 -1.32
N TYR A 209 -1.24 3.97 -1.26
CA TYR A 209 -1.14 2.65 -0.62
C TYR A 209 -1.25 2.73 0.92
N ALA A 210 -0.64 3.73 1.56
CA ALA A 210 -0.81 3.96 3.00
C ALA A 210 -2.28 4.29 3.35
N TYR A 211 -2.93 5.12 2.52
CA TYR A 211 -4.33 5.47 2.69
C TYR A 211 -5.27 4.27 2.51
N GLY A 212 -5.05 3.48 1.44
CA GLY A 212 -5.83 2.29 1.15
C GLY A 212 -5.72 1.25 2.27
N ALA A 213 -4.49 0.96 2.71
CA ALA A 213 -4.21 0.11 3.86
C ALA A 213 -4.98 0.56 5.10
N ARG A 214 -4.86 1.84 5.46
CA ARG A 214 -5.54 2.42 6.62
C ARG A 214 -7.05 2.28 6.56
N ARG A 215 -7.67 2.70 5.45
CA ARG A 215 -9.13 2.74 5.36
C ARG A 215 -9.77 1.38 5.47
N ILE A 216 -9.26 0.40 4.72
CA ILE A 216 -9.83 -0.95 4.75
C ILE A 216 -9.62 -1.57 6.14
N SER A 217 -8.42 -1.41 6.71
CA SER A 217 -8.05 -2.00 7.99
C SER A 217 -8.81 -1.39 9.17
N ASP A 218 -9.02 -0.07 9.17
CA ASP A 218 -9.83 0.61 10.20
C ASP A 218 -11.28 0.08 10.21
N GLN A 219 -11.84 -0.21 9.03
CA GLN A 219 -13.18 -0.81 8.94
C GLN A 219 -13.21 -2.26 9.42
N VAL A 220 -12.20 -3.06 9.06
CA VAL A 220 -12.05 -4.43 9.56
C VAL A 220 -11.90 -4.45 11.09
N ALA A 221 -11.03 -3.60 11.64
CA ALA A 221 -10.83 -3.48 13.08
C ALA A 221 -12.12 -3.06 13.79
N THR A 222 -12.84 -2.07 13.24
CA THR A 222 -14.15 -1.65 13.78
C THR A 222 -15.14 -2.81 13.82
N ALA A 223 -15.20 -3.62 12.75
CA ALA A 223 -16.08 -4.80 12.70
C ALA A 223 -15.69 -5.89 13.72
N LEU A 224 -14.44 -5.89 14.18
CA LEU A 224 -13.92 -6.77 15.21
C LEU A 224 -13.97 -6.15 16.63
N GLY A 225 -14.44 -4.92 16.77
CA GLY A 225 -14.45 -4.20 18.04
C GLY A 225 -13.07 -3.70 18.50
N GLU A 226 -12.13 -3.56 17.56
CA GLU A 226 -10.77 -3.05 17.79
C GLU A 226 -10.58 -1.65 17.18
N THR A 227 -9.52 -0.96 17.63
CA THR A 227 -9.04 0.30 17.05
C THR A 227 -7.59 0.17 16.66
N LEU A 228 -7.17 0.85 15.59
CA LEU A 228 -5.80 0.84 15.08
C LEU A 228 -5.16 2.22 15.26
N ASP A 229 -3.92 2.23 15.72
CA ASP A 229 -3.07 3.41 15.75
C ASP A 229 -2.14 3.43 14.53
N TRP A 230 -2.25 4.51 13.75
CA TRP A 230 -1.47 4.76 12.54
C TRP A 230 -0.42 5.86 12.74
N SER A 231 -0.20 6.33 13.97
CA SER A 231 0.69 7.44 14.31
C SER A 231 2.12 7.26 13.81
N ASN A 232 2.59 6.02 13.74
CA ASN A 232 3.94 5.67 13.28
C ASN A 232 4.05 5.49 11.75
N VAL A 233 2.94 5.45 11.02
CA VAL A 233 2.96 5.33 9.56
C VAL A 233 3.34 6.69 8.95
N PRO A 234 4.37 6.77 8.09
CA PRO A 234 4.77 8.04 7.48
C PRO A 234 3.62 8.72 6.73
N ASP A 235 3.50 10.03 6.88
CA ASP A 235 2.45 10.83 6.26
C ASP A 235 2.73 11.17 4.78
N PHE A 236 3.96 10.94 4.31
CA PHE A 236 4.43 11.23 2.96
C PHE A 236 4.00 12.63 2.47
N PRO A 237 4.59 13.71 3.02
CA PRO A 237 4.02 15.04 2.90
C PRO A 237 4.15 15.59 1.48
N LEU A 238 3.11 16.27 1.00
CA LEU A 238 3.04 16.91 -0.31
C LEU A 238 3.80 18.25 -0.29
N LYS A 239 5.12 18.21 -0.17
CA LYS A 239 5.98 19.40 -0.20
C LYS A 239 6.37 19.72 -1.64
N ALA A 240 6.06 20.94 -2.09
CA ALA A 240 6.68 21.49 -3.28
C ALA A 240 8.18 21.67 -3.05
N ALA A 241 8.97 21.75 -4.13
CA ALA A 241 10.31 22.28 -4.05
C ALA A 241 10.22 23.72 -3.52
N THR A 242 10.72 23.99 -2.32
CA THR A 242 10.92 25.37 -1.85
C THR A 242 11.98 25.99 -2.76
N SER A 243 11.57 26.99 -3.53
CA SER A 243 12.44 27.82 -4.37
C SER A 243 13.44 28.61 -3.53
#